data_AF-A0A2E4PPQ5-F1
#
_entry.id   AF-A0A2E4PPQ5-F1
#
_cell.length_a   1.000
_cell.length_b   1.000
_cell.length_c   1.000
_cell.angle_alpha   90.00
_cell.angle_beta   90.00
_cell.angle_gamma   90.00
#
_symmetry.space_group_name_H-M   'P 1'
#
loop_
_entity.id
_entity.type
_entity.pdbx_description
1 polymer ?
#
loop_
_entity_poly.entity_id
_entity_poly.type
_entity_poly.pdbx_seq_one_letter_code
_entity_poly.pdbx_strand_id
1 'polypeptide(L)'
;MTRNILCIFSIVFLFFSCKKNKNEKNKSDFVEIFVIKKEINYPIAINCNSIHDEAFKEMRTNKIISNTDFILKFKELSSNLKKTDDNSQIDTRVQIITHFENSLDTICISKTRRISINSKNKMNSEKFVEFIFKEVY
;
A
#
# COMPACT_ATOMS: atom_id res chain seq x y z
N MET A 1 6.87 -24.21 58.02
CA MET A 1 6.93 -22.77 57.71
C MET A 1 7.67 -22.55 56.38
N THR A 2 7.27 -23.24 55.30
CA THR A 2 8.06 -23.32 54.05
C THR A 2 7.21 -23.29 52.78
N ARG A 3 5.88 -23.14 52.88
CA ARG A 3 4.96 -23.20 51.72
C ARG A 3 4.77 -21.88 50.97
N ASN A 4 5.18 -20.74 51.54
CA ASN A 4 4.90 -19.42 50.93
C ASN A 4 6.02 -18.87 50.04
N ILE A 5 7.18 -19.55 49.95
CA ILE A 5 8.35 -19.04 49.19
C ILE A 5 8.26 -19.42 47.70
N LEU A 6 7.53 -20.50 47.35
CA LEU A 6 7.45 -20.98 45.97
C LEU A 6 6.63 -20.07 45.04
N CYS A 7 5.64 -19.33 45.57
CA CYS A 7 4.78 -18.48 44.76
C CYS A 7 5.47 -17.18 44.29
N ILE A 8 6.45 -16.68 45.05
CA ILE A 8 7.12 -15.40 44.73
C ILE A 8 8.08 -15.59 43.54
N PHE A 9 8.75 -16.74 43.43
CA PHE A 9 9.66 -17.03 42.33
C PHE A 9 8.96 -17.18 40.96
N SER A 10 7.69 -17.60 40.94
CA SER A 10 6.95 -17.77 39.69
C SER A 10 6.48 -16.45 39.06
N ILE A 11 6.39 -15.37 39.84
CA ILE A 11 5.95 -14.04 39.35
C ILE A 11 7.12 -13.27 38.72
N VAL A 12 8.35 -13.45 39.20
CA VAL A 12 9.54 -12.75 38.70
C VAL A 12 9.95 -13.23 37.29
N PHE A 13 9.67 -14.49 36.96
CA PHE A 13 10.02 -15.06 35.64
C PHE A 13 9.15 -14.53 34.49
N LEU A 14 7.95 -14.00 34.77
CA LEU A 14 7.06 -13.45 33.74
C LEU A 14 7.50 -12.06 33.23
N PHE A 15 8.34 -11.34 33.98
CA PHE A 15 8.82 -10.02 33.57
C PHE A 15 10.05 -10.06 32.65
N PHE A 16 10.79 -11.18 32.60
CA PHE A 16 12.05 -11.25 31.85
C PHE A 16 11.93 -11.74 30.39
N SER A 17 10.75 -12.21 29.96
CA SER A 17 10.57 -12.76 28.61
C SER A 17 10.14 -11.76 27.53
N CYS A 18 10.15 -10.45 27.79
CA CYS A 18 9.88 -9.43 26.77
C CYS A 18 11.16 -8.71 26.30
N LYS A 19 12.19 -9.47 25.89
CA LYS A 19 13.23 -8.91 25.01
C LYS A 19 12.64 -8.77 23.61
N LYS A 20 12.01 -7.62 23.33
CA LYS A 20 11.74 -7.21 21.95
C LYS A 20 13.07 -7.10 21.22
N ASN A 21 13.34 -8.09 20.39
CA ASN A 21 14.46 -8.10 19.46
C ASN A 21 14.17 -7.02 18.40
N LYS A 22 14.45 -5.76 18.71
CA LYS A 22 14.43 -4.66 17.75
C LYS A 22 15.67 -4.76 16.86
N ASN A 23 15.75 -5.84 16.10
CA ASN A 23 16.45 -5.83 14.82
C ASN A 23 15.40 -5.54 13.74
N GLU A 24 14.75 -4.38 13.85
CA GLU A 24 14.11 -3.77 12.69
C GLU A 24 15.25 -3.39 11.76
N LYS A 25 15.59 -4.30 10.83
CA LYS A 25 16.18 -3.87 9.57
C LYS A 25 15.22 -2.80 9.05
N ASN A 26 15.64 -1.54 9.03
CA ASN A 26 14.93 -0.46 8.35
C ASN A 26 14.55 -0.99 6.96
N LYS A 27 13.29 -1.40 6.79
CA LYS A 27 12.80 -1.81 5.48
C LYS A 27 12.83 -0.53 4.66
N SER A 28 13.67 -0.50 3.63
CA SER A 28 13.72 0.64 2.73
C SER A 28 12.33 0.84 2.14
N ASP A 29 11.85 2.08 2.11
CA ASP A 29 10.57 2.40 1.49
C ASP A 29 10.56 1.97 0.02
N PHE A 30 9.48 1.34 -0.42
CA PHE A 30 9.27 1.00 -1.83
C PHE A 30 7.79 1.03 -2.19
N VAL A 31 7.50 1.00 -3.48
CA VAL A 31 6.14 0.80 -3.99
C VAL A 31 6.08 -0.39 -4.94
N GLU A 32 4.98 -1.11 -4.90
CA GLU A 32 4.61 -2.12 -5.89
C GLU A 32 3.52 -1.54 -6.78
N ILE A 33 3.72 -1.55 -8.09
CA ILE A 33 2.78 -1.04 -9.07
C ILE A 33 2.29 -2.20 -9.91
N PHE A 34 0.97 -2.42 -9.92
CA PHE A 34 0.27 -3.38 -10.75
C PHE A 34 -0.55 -2.65 -11.80
N VAL A 35 -0.43 -3.06 -13.06
CA VAL A 35 -1.05 -2.39 -14.20
C VAL A 35 -1.81 -3.41 -15.03
N ILE A 36 -3.11 -3.20 -15.20
CA ILE A 36 -3.90 -4.00 -16.16
C ILE A 36 -3.43 -3.67 -17.57
N LYS A 37 -3.12 -4.70 -18.36
CA LYS A 37 -2.66 -4.57 -19.75
C LYS A 37 -3.69 -3.79 -20.58
N LYS A 38 -3.21 -2.92 -21.48
CA LYS A 38 -4.04 -1.96 -22.24
C LYS A 38 -5.10 -2.64 -23.10
N GLU A 39 -4.82 -3.86 -23.55
CA GLU A 39 -5.67 -4.65 -24.43
C GLU A 39 -6.86 -5.28 -23.68
N ILE A 40 -6.80 -5.34 -22.34
CA ILE A 40 -7.79 -6.00 -21.52
C ILE A 40 -8.90 -5.02 -21.13
N ASN A 41 -10.13 -5.28 -21.58
CA ASN A 41 -11.33 -4.59 -21.12
C ASN A 41 -12.25 -5.60 -20.42
N TYR A 42 -12.60 -5.32 -19.16
CA TYR A 42 -13.53 -6.15 -18.41
C TYR A 42 -14.96 -5.64 -18.57
N PRO A 43 -15.96 -6.55 -18.59
CA PRO A 43 -17.37 -6.17 -18.59
C PRO A 43 -17.83 -5.63 -17.23
N ILE A 44 -16.99 -5.75 -16.20
CA ILE A 44 -17.24 -5.30 -14.83
C ILE A 44 -16.12 -4.36 -14.37
N ALA A 45 -16.46 -3.40 -13.51
CA ALA A 45 -15.48 -2.51 -12.92
C ALA A 45 -14.56 -3.28 -11.97
N ILE A 46 -13.24 -3.09 -12.12
CA ILE A 46 -12.26 -3.71 -11.21
C ILE A 46 -12.10 -2.83 -9.97
N ASN A 47 -12.35 -3.41 -8.81
CA ASN A 47 -12.17 -2.70 -7.55
C ASN A 47 -10.66 -2.48 -7.25
N CYS A 48 -10.38 -1.54 -6.36
CA CYS A 48 -9.01 -1.16 -6.01
C CYS A 48 -8.20 -2.29 -5.36
N ASN A 49 -8.87 -3.21 -4.67
CA ASN A 49 -8.22 -4.26 -3.90
C ASN A 49 -7.96 -5.52 -4.74
N SER A 50 -8.50 -5.65 -5.94
CA SER A 50 -8.47 -6.93 -6.66
C SER A 50 -7.32 -7.10 -7.65
N ILE A 51 -6.68 -6.01 -8.11
CA ILE A 51 -5.70 -6.13 -9.20
C ILE A 51 -4.50 -6.98 -8.80
N HIS A 52 -4.08 -6.96 -7.52
CA HIS A 52 -2.99 -7.77 -6.98
C HIS A 52 -3.35 -9.26 -6.73
N ASP A 53 -4.63 -9.65 -6.87
CA ASP A 53 -5.09 -11.03 -6.70
C ASP A 53 -4.60 -11.95 -7.82
N GLU A 54 -4.35 -13.23 -7.53
CA GLU A 54 -3.83 -14.20 -8.50
C GLU A 54 -4.70 -14.32 -9.77
N ALA A 55 -6.02 -14.10 -9.63
CA ALA A 55 -6.98 -14.09 -10.74
C ALA A 55 -6.63 -13.10 -11.86
N PHE A 56 -5.88 -12.03 -11.55
CA PHE A 56 -5.50 -10.99 -12.51
C PHE A 56 -4.04 -11.12 -12.99
N LYS A 57 -3.31 -12.15 -12.55
CA LYS A 57 -1.87 -12.27 -12.79
C LYS A 57 -1.49 -12.26 -14.27
N GLU A 58 -2.22 -12.98 -15.10
CA GLU A 58 -1.95 -13.03 -16.55
C GLU A 58 -2.31 -11.73 -17.27
N MET A 59 -3.23 -10.96 -16.70
CA MET A 59 -3.81 -9.76 -17.30
C MET A 59 -3.18 -8.47 -16.78
N ARG A 60 -2.20 -8.59 -15.89
CA ARG A 60 -1.46 -7.47 -15.32
C ARG A 60 0.03 -7.58 -15.61
N THR A 61 0.71 -6.44 -15.49
CA THR A 61 2.14 -6.36 -15.26
C THR A 61 2.38 -5.81 -13.86
N ASN A 62 3.53 -6.13 -13.28
CA ASN A 62 3.92 -5.59 -11.98
C ASN A 62 5.36 -5.07 -12.00
N LYS A 63 5.60 -4.02 -11.22
CA LYS A 63 6.92 -3.39 -11.07
C LYS A 63 7.12 -2.98 -9.62
N ILE A 64 8.31 -3.22 -9.09
CA ILE A 64 8.70 -2.77 -7.75
C ILE A 64 9.70 -1.63 -7.91
N ILE A 65 9.48 -0.53 -7.21
CA ILE A 65 10.34 0.66 -7.29
C ILE A 65 10.77 1.06 -5.88
N SER A 66 12.08 1.04 -5.64
CA SER A 66 12.73 1.45 -4.40
C SER A 66 13.72 2.61 -4.60
N ASN A 67 13.72 3.24 -5.78
CA ASN A 67 14.57 4.38 -6.08
C ASN A 67 14.20 5.58 -5.19
N THR A 68 15.18 6.14 -4.49
CA THR A 68 14.97 7.22 -3.51
C THR A 68 14.29 8.45 -4.10
N ASP A 69 14.73 8.92 -5.27
CA ASP A 69 14.17 10.12 -5.90
C ASP A 69 12.70 9.93 -6.31
N PHE A 70 12.41 8.75 -6.88
CA PHE A 70 11.04 8.34 -7.18
C PHE A 70 10.18 8.32 -5.91
N ILE A 71 10.66 7.68 -4.83
CA ILE A 71 9.91 7.53 -3.58
C ILE A 71 9.66 8.89 -2.92
N LEU A 72 10.66 9.77 -2.88
CA LEU A 72 10.49 11.13 -2.37
C LEU A 72 9.45 11.90 -3.18
N LYS A 73 9.53 11.85 -4.52
CA LYS A 73 8.57 12.54 -5.38
C LYS A 73 7.17 11.96 -5.27
N PHE A 74 7.07 10.64 -5.16
CA PHE A 74 5.82 9.93 -4.94
C PHE A 74 5.14 10.38 -3.65
N LYS A 75 5.88 10.40 -2.52
CA LYS A 75 5.37 10.88 -1.22
C LYS A 75 4.91 12.34 -1.28
N GLU A 76 5.69 13.20 -1.91
CA GLU A 76 5.33 14.61 -2.12
C GLU A 76 4.00 14.74 -2.89
N LEU A 77 3.86 14.05 -4.02
CA LEU A 77 2.66 14.18 -4.85
C LEU A 77 1.43 13.49 -4.25
N SER A 78 1.61 12.32 -3.62
CA SER A 78 0.51 11.56 -3.00
C SER A 78 -0.06 12.25 -1.76
N SER A 79 0.79 12.87 -0.93
CA SER A 79 0.34 13.62 0.26
C SER A 79 -0.53 14.84 -0.08
N ASN A 80 -0.37 15.40 -1.29
CA ASN A 80 -1.16 16.52 -1.79
C ASN A 80 -2.54 16.11 -2.34
N LEU A 81 -2.88 14.81 -2.36
CA LEU A 81 -4.16 14.33 -2.85
C LEU A 81 -5.31 14.65 -1.88
N LYS A 82 -6.17 15.59 -2.31
CA LYS A 82 -7.33 16.04 -1.52
C LYS A 82 -8.44 15.00 -1.53
N LYS A 83 -9.20 14.91 -0.43
CA LYS A 83 -10.41 14.09 -0.35
C LYS A 83 -11.50 14.66 -1.27
N THR A 84 -12.37 13.80 -1.76
CA THR A 84 -13.63 14.19 -2.44
C THR A 84 -14.79 13.47 -1.74
N ASP A 85 -15.99 14.04 -1.82
CA ASP A 85 -17.22 13.45 -1.26
C ASP A 85 -17.85 12.40 -2.19
N ASP A 86 -17.34 12.31 -3.41
CA ASP A 86 -17.73 11.30 -4.39
C ASP A 86 -17.31 9.91 -3.91
N ASN A 87 -18.27 9.04 -3.62
CA ASN A 87 -18.02 7.66 -3.20
C ASN A 87 -18.32 6.63 -4.29
N SER A 88 -18.42 7.05 -5.56
CA SER A 88 -18.67 6.10 -6.64
C SER A 88 -17.50 5.13 -6.77
N GLN A 89 -17.80 3.90 -7.17
CA GLN A 89 -16.75 2.95 -7.53
C GLN A 89 -15.92 3.48 -8.72
N ILE A 90 -14.64 3.13 -8.75
CA ILE A 90 -13.74 3.41 -9.87
C ILE A 90 -13.36 2.10 -10.56
N ASP A 91 -13.35 2.10 -11.90
CA ASP A 91 -12.79 0.99 -12.69
C ASP A 91 -11.26 1.10 -12.70
N THR A 92 -10.61 0.35 -11.81
CA THR A 92 -9.18 0.48 -11.55
C THR A 92 -8.35 -0.12 -12.68
N ARG A 93 -7.32 0.61 -13.12
CA ARG A 93 -6.35 0.16 -14.14
C ARG A 93 -4.93 0.07 -13.62
N VAL A 94 -4.61 0.91 -12.64
CA VAL A 94 -3.33 0.87 -11.93
C VAL A 94 -3.63 0.74 -10.44
N GLN A 95 -3.04 -0.24 -9.77
CA GLN A 95 -3.01 -0.37 -8.32
C GLN A 95 -1.57 -0.18 -7.86
N ILE A 96 -1.37 0.61 -6.81
CA ILE A 96 -0.08 0.90 -6.20
C ILE A 96 -0.18 0.53 -4.73
N ILE A 97 0.70 -0.35 -4.26
CA ILE A 97 0.82 -0.71 -2.86
C ILE A 97 2.08 -0.06 -2.32
N THR A 98 1.94 0.76 -1.30
CA THR A 98 3.06 1.49 -0.68
C THR A 98 3.58 0.70 0.51
N HIS A 99 4.89 0.48 0.59
CA HIS A 99 5.52 -0.18 1.72
C HIS A 99 6.43 0.83 2.40
N PHE A 100 5.82 1.73 3.17
CA PHE A 100 6.57 2.72 3.93
C PHE A 100 6.69 2.31 5.40
N GLU A 101 7.70 2.83 6.09
CA GLU A 101 7.98 2.51 7.49
C GLU A 101 6.74 2.52 8.41
N ASN A 102 5.83 3.48 8.20
CA ASN A 102 4.65 3.69 9.05
C ASN A 102 3.31 3.59 8.33
N SER A 103 3.29 3.19 7.05
CA SER A 103 2.06 3.16 6.27
C SER A 103 2.07 2.10 5.17
N LEU A 104 0.95 1.40 5.05
CA LEU A 104 0.61 0.51 3.95
C LEU A 104 -0.67 1.03 3.31
N ASP A 105 -0.52 1.89 2.30
CA ASP A 105 -1.63 2.44 1.54
C ASP A 105 -1.73 1.78 0.17
N THR A 106 -2.97 1.55 -0.28
CA THR A 106 -3.30 1.15 -1.64
C THR A 106 -3.85 2.35 -2.39
N ILE A 107 -3.16 2.78 -3.45
CA ILE A 107 -3.59 3.84 -4.35
C ILE A 107 -4.04 3.22 -5.66
N CYS A 108 -5.20 3.62 -6.15
CA CYS A 108 -5.79 3.11 -7.37
C CYS A 108 -6.11 4.23 -8.33
N ILE A 109 -5.80 4.03 -9.61
CA ILE A 109 -6.02 4.98 -10.68
C ILE A 109 -6.87 4.31 -11.77
N SER A 110 -7.96 4.97 -12.14
CA SER A 110 -8.86 4.50 -13.20
C SER A 110 -8.37 4.86 -14.59
N LYS A 111 -9.01 4.27 -15.61
CA LYS A 111 -8.82 4.68 -17.02
C LYS A 111 -9.12 6.17 -17.24
N THR A 112 -10.10 6.70 -16.52
CA THR A 112 -10.51 8.11 -16.54
C THR A 112 -9.70 8.99 -15.59
N ARG A 113 -8.53 8.52 -15.14
CA ARG A 113 -7.61 9.25 -14.25
C ARG A 113 -8.20 9.61 -12.89
N ARG A 114 -9.26 8.92 -12.45
CA ARG A 114 -9.81 9.05 -11.10
C ARG A 114 -8.93 8.30 -10.11
N ILE A 115 -8.71 8.90 -8.94
CA ILE A 115 -7.81 8.37 -7.93
C ILE A 115 -8.60 7.95 -6.69
N SER A 116 -8.27 6.82 -6.09
CA SER A 116 -8.71 6.46 -4.74
C SER A 116 -7.53 5.99 -3.90
N ILE A 117 -7.54 6.29 -2.60
CA ILE A 117 -6.57 5.77 -1.61
C ILE A 117 -7.34 4.99 -0.56
N ASN A 118 -6.98 3.73 -0.35
CA ASN A 118 -7.66 2.80 0.57
C ASN A 118 -9.18 2.80 0.33
N SER A 119 -9.58 2.68 -0.94
CA SER A 119 -10.97 2.73 -1.40
C SER A 119 -11.73 4.04 -1.13
N LYS A 120 -11.04 5.13 -0.73
CA LYS A 120 -11.62 6.47 -0.60
C LYS A 120 -11.18 7.33 -1.77
N ASN A 121 -12.15 7.84 -2.54
CA ASN A 121 -11.84 8.67 -3.68
C ASN A 121 -11.11 9.95 -3.27
N LYS A 122 -10.28 10.43 -4.20
CA LYS A 122 -9.54 11.68 -4.10
C LYS A 122 -9.90 12.58 -5.28
N MET A 123 -9.72 13.88 -5.10
CA MET A 123 -9.74 14.80 -6.22
C MET A 123 -8.67 14.38 -7.24
N ASN A 124 -9.00 14.49 -8.52
CA ASN A 124 -8.04 14.22 -9.59
C ASN A 124 -6.85 15.18 -9.46
N SER A 125 -5.65 14.62 -9.61
CA SER A 125 -4.39 15.38 -9.65
C SER A 125 -3.63 14.96 -10.89
N GLU A 126 -3.67 15.80 -11.92
CA GLU A 126 -3.03 15.51 -13.21
C GLU A 126 -1.54 15.27 -13.04
N LYS A 127 -0.85 16.09 -12.24
CA LYS A 127 0.57 15.93 -11.92
C LYS A 127 0.89 14.56 -11.32
N PHE A 128 0.07 14.07 -10.40
CA PHE A 128 0.28 12.74 -9.80
C PHE A 128 0.05 11.63 -10.82
N VAL A 129 -1.03 11.72 -11.59
CA VAL A 129 -1.35 10.71 -12.61
C VAL A 129 -0.27 10.65 -13.68
N GLU A 130 0.18 11.80 -14.20
CA GLU A 130 1.26 11.86 -15.19
C GLU A 130 2.57 11.31 -14.64
N PHE A 131 2.90 11.62 -13.38
CA PHE A 131 4.10 11.08 -12.72
C PHE A 131 4.06 9.55 -12.69
N ILE A 132 2.93 8.95 -12.28
CA ILE A 132 2.77 7.49 -12.30
C ILE A 132 2.81 6.94 -13.72
N PHE A 133 2.10 7.57 -14.66
CA PHE A 133 1.96 7.07 -16.02
C PHE A 133 3.29 7.08 -16.79
N LYS A 134 4.19 8.03 -16.54
CA LYS A 134 5.56 8.05 -17.08
C LYS A 134 6.40 6.85 -16.64
N GLU A 135 6.07 6.26 -15.49
CA GLU A 135 6.83 5.14 -14.93
C GLU A 135 6.32 3.77 -15.41
N VAL A 136 5.06 3.71 -15.86
CA VAL A 136 4.37 2.47 -16.26
C VAL A 136 4.07 2.35 -17.75
N TYR A 137 4.16 3.43 -18.52
CA TYR A 137 3.93 3.47 -19.97
C TYR A 137 5.07 4.17 -20.69
#